data_AF-A0A9D7H9U1-F1
#
_entry.id   AF-A0A9D7H9U1-F1
#
_cell.length_a   1.000
_cell.length_b   1.000
_cell.length_c   1.000
_cell.angle_alpha   90.00
_cell.angle_beta   90.00
_cell.angle_gamma   90.00
#
_symmetry.space_group_name_H-M   'P 1'
#
loop_
_entity.id
_entity.type
_entity.pdbx_description
1 polymer ?
#
loop_
_entity_poly.entity_id
_entity_poly.type
_entity_poly.pdbx_seq_one_letter_code
_entity_poly.pdbx_strand_id
1 'polypeptide(L)'
;MQRRRWTHTTATGAAAFVATMAACGQGQRDALKASDRHVDVADEAGAAVISGGPNDDRLCPNAPTTIAGIVKDPRGMTPLYNVLVYVPTEAVEPMPPPGPSCLQCGTPVSGKPAVKALTNTAGEFRLINAPAGKDIPLVIQVGKWRRQTVVKNVKPCQENFVGDFEETRLPKKQSEGDMPQIALSTGGFDPLECLLRKIGIDDSEFTSNLGNGRVHVFQGAFGSQAKDAAPDARSLWSHEPTLAKYDMVMLGCEGDVPYADSGDGAGAPSAKLLYNYANAGGRIFATHYHYYWFEFGPTGPLGSFRDVATWTPSTATTGVGGIYNVDMSFPKGKAFAEWLKGVGASPIAGVIGLQDVREDIGAVNAAQGTQRWIYQGNSTKYLSFNTPIDKPADEQCGRAVLSDVHVSSGDETGTTFPNGCKSTVLSAQEQALEFLLFDLSACVQDDKKPPEVPR
;
A
#
# COMPACT_ATOMS: atom_id res chain seq x y z
N MET A 1 47.83 37.89 12.36
CA MET A 1 49.12 37.93 13.08
C MET A 1 49.03 37.01 14.27
N GLN A 2 49.97 36.06 14.38
CA GLN A 2 50.36 35.27 15.56
C GLN A 2 49.32 34.34 16.22
N ARG A 3 49.64 33.13 16.71
CA ARG A 3 50.72 32.15 16.52
C ARG A 3 50.23 30.87 17.23
N ARG A 4 50.66 29.72 16.71
CA ARG A 4 50.44 28.34 17.19
C ARG A 4 50.80 28.12 18.67
N ARG A 5 50.17 27.12 19.32
CA ARG A 5 50.90 26.08 20.06
C ARG A 5 50.10 24.77 20.17
N TRP A 6 50.77 23.70 19.73
CA TRP A 6 50.45 22.29 19.91
C TRP A 6 51.05 21.81 21.23
N THR A 7 50.40 20.85 21.88
CA THR A 7 51.04 19.93 22.85
C THR A 7 50.53 18.51 22.60
N HIS A 8 51.45 17.65 22.18
CA HIS A 8 51.33 16.20 22.18
C HIS A 8 51.55 15.66 23.59
N THR A 9 50.81 14.60 23.95
CA THR A 9 51.25 13.65 24.97
C THR A 9 50.96 12.23 24.48
N THR A 10 52.03 11.48 24.27
CA THR A 10 52.08 10.04 23.97
C THR A 10 52.09 9.23 25.27
N ALA A 11 51.37 8.11 25.31
CA ALA A 11 51.66 7.03 26.27
C ALA A 11 51.51 5.68 25.57
N THR A 12 52.65 5.01 25.46
CA THR A 12 52.92 3.64 25.01
C THR A 12 52.49 2.60 26.04
N GLY A 13 52.02 1.44 25.58
CA GLY A 13 51.87 0.23 26.38
C GLY A 13 51.73 -0.99 25.48
N ALA A 14 52.85 -1.69 25.25
CA ALA A 14 52.94 -2.93 24.51
C ALA A 14 52.95 -4.13 25.48
N ALA A 15 52.29 -5.23 25.10
CA ALA A 15 52.65 -6.57 25.55
C ALA A 15 52.24 -7.58 24.45
N ALA A 16 53.23 -8.38 24.03
CA ALA A 16 53.17 -9.39 23.00
C ALA A 16 53.29 -10.81 23.60
N PHE A 17 53.30 -11.82 22.71
CA PHE A 17 53.66 -13.25 22.87
C PHE A 17 52.52 -14.21 23.31
N VAL A 18 52.33 -15.42 22.75
CA VAL A 18 53.11 -16.31 21.87
C VAL A 18 52.13 -17.15 21.01
N ALA A 19 52.53 -17.49 19.79
CA ALA A 19 51.92 -18.51 18.93
C ALA A 19 52.61 -19.87 19.07
N THR A 20 51.88 -20.97 18.90
CA THR A 20 52.47 -22.26 18.50
C THR A 20 51.52 -23.03 17.58
N MET A 21 52.01 -23.28 16.36
CA MET A 21 51.49 -24.23 15.38
C MET A 21 52.08 -25.63 15.60
N ALA A 22 51.36 -26.66 15.14
CA ALA A 22 51.80 -27.83 14.34
C ALA A 22 50.85 -29.02 14.61
N ALA A 23 50.61 -30.01 13.74
CA ALA A 23 50.61 -30.20 12.29
C ALA A 23 50.17 -31.68 12.06
N CYS A 24 49.66 -31.97 10.85
CA CYS A 24 49.67 -33.26 10.14
C CYS A 24 48.79 -34.46 10.56
N GLY A 25 48.15 -35.04 9.55
CA GLY A 25 47.55 -36.38 9.57
C GLY A 25 46.74 -36.70 8.30
N GLN A 26 47.42 -36.99 7.18
CA GLN A 26 46.83 -37.56 5.96
C GLN A 26 46.74 -39.10 6.06
N GLY A 27 45.70 -39.67 5.44
CA GLY A 27 45.77 -40.97 4.78
C GLY A 27 44.79 -42.04 5.26
N GLN A 28 43.82 -42.42 4.43
CA GLN A 28 43.85 -43.69 3.70
C GLN A 28 42.67 -43.80 2.72
N ARG A 29 43.01 -44.22 1.49
CA ARG A 29 42.10 -44.77 0.49
C ARG A 29 41.92 -46.24 0.83
N ASP A 30 40.68 -46.74 0.79
CA ASP A 30 40.42 -48.15 0.48
C ASP A 30 39.10 -48.26 -0.29
N ALA A 31 39.19 -48.93 -1.43
CA ALA A 31 38.10 -49.30 -2.30
C ALA A 31 37.70 -50.74 -2.00
N LEU A 32 36.40 -51.02 -1.77
CA LEU A 32 35.87 -52.39 -1.81
C LEU A 32 34.37 -52.38 -2.18
N LYS A 33 34.14 -52.74 -3.46
CA LYS A 33 33.13 -53.62 -4.06
C LYS A 33 31.67 -53.65 -3.56
N ALA A 34 30.81 -53.61 -4.58
CA ALA A 34 29.40 -53.93 -4.63
C ALA A 34 28.96 -55.20 -3.88
N SER A 35 27.74 -55.15 -3.34
CA SER A 35 26.84 -56.30 -3.19
C SER A 35 25.41 -55.82 -3.37
N ASP A 36 24.79 -56.26 -4.46
CA ASP A 36 23.34 -56.42 -4.60
C ASP A 36 22.73 -57.04 -3.34
N ARG A 37 21.59 -56.50 -2.89
CA ARG A 37 20.41 -57.30 -2.50
C ARG A 37 19.13 -56.53 -2.76
N HIS A 38 18.43 -56.99 -3.79
CA HIS A 38 16.98 -56.91 -3.94
C HIS A 38 16.27 -57.17 -2.60
N VAL A 39 15.31 -56.30 -2.28
CA VAL A 39 14.10 -56.72 -1.58
C VAL A 39 12.93 -56.15 -2.38
N ASP A 40 12.36 -57.00 -3.22
CA ASP A 40 11.05 -56.78 -3.83
C ASP A 40 9.97 -56.98 -2.77
N VAL A 41 9.10 -55.99 -2.61
CA VAL A 41 7.71 -56.19 -2.20
C VAL A 41 6.85 -55.31 -3.10
N ALA A 42 6.30 -55.91 -4.15
CA ALA A 42 5.11 -55.43 -4.83
C ALA A 42 3.88 -55.78 -3.98
N ASP A 43 2.90 -54.90 -3.81
CA ASP A 43 1.79 -54.79 -4.76
C ASP A 43 0.81 -53.64 -4.37
N GLU A 44 0.04 -53.25 -5.37
CA GLU A 44 -0.73 -52.05 -5.64
C GLU A 44 -1.81 -51.55 -4.65
N ALA A 45 -1.99 -50.22 -4.64
CA ALA A 45 -3.30 -49.56 -4.72
C ALA A 45 -3.20 -48.12 -5.30
N GLY A 46 -3.48 -47.99 -6.61
CA GLY A 46 -4.33 -46.94 -7.18
C GLY A 46 -3.88 -45.46 -7.22
N ALA A 47 -3.30 -45.06 -8.36
CA ALA A 47 -3.50 -43.81 -9.14
C ALA A 47 -3.36 -42.43 -8.44
N ALA A 48 -2.64 -41.43 -8.95
CA ALA A 48 -1.75 -41.28 -10.10
C ALA A 48 -0.82 -40.10 -9.79
N VAL A 49 0.49 -40.25 -10.00
CA VAL A 49 1.40 -39.11 -10.06
C VAL A 49 1.01 -38.32 -11.31
N ILE A 50 0.54 -37.07 -11.16
CA ILE A 50 0.40 -36.15 -12.29
C ILE A 50 1.80 -35.69 -12.72
N SER A 51 2.59 -36.61 -13.28
CA SER A 51 3.77 -36.29 -14.07
C SER A 51 3.31 -36.17 -15.51
N GLY A 52 3.04 -34.93 -15.96
CA GLY A 52 2.61 -34.64 -17.32
C GLY A 52 1.43 -33.67 -17.44
N GLY A 53 1.30 -32.69 -16.54
CA GLY A 53 0.47 -31.52 -16.85
C GLY A 53 1.11 -30.72 -18.00
N PRO A 54 0.34 -29.94 -18.79
CA PRO A 54 0.84 -29.17 -19.95
C PRO A 54 1.87 -28.06 -19.62
N ASN A 55 2.41 -28.02 -18.40
CA ASN A 55 3.39 -27.04 -17.90
C ASN A 55 4.65 -27.69 -17.31
N ASP A 56 4.94 -28.96 -17.61
CA ASP A 56 6.28 -29.50 -17.34
C ASP A 56 7.30 -28.72 -18.20
N ASP A 57 8.32 -28.12 -17.59
CA ASP A 57 9.42 -27.43 -18.31
C ASP A 57 10.07 -28.36 -19.37
N ARG A 58 9.93 -29.69 -19.21
CA ARG A 58 10.35 -30.70 -20.20
C ARG A 58 9.51 -30.72 -21.47
N LEU A 59 8.28 -30.21 -21.46
CA LEU A 59 7.36 -30.11 -22.61
C LEU A 59 7.55 -28.82 -23.42
N CYS A 60 8.15 -27.78 -22.83
CA CYS A 60 8.33 -26.48 -23.45
C CYS A 60 9.83 -26.08 -23.53
N PRO A 61 10.66 -26.82 -24.30
CA PRO A 61 12.12 -26.67 -24.27
C PRO A 61 12.63 -25.30 -24.75
N ASN A 62 11.80 -24.53 -25.47
CA ASN A 62 12.22 -23.29 -26.12
C ASN A 62 11.68 -22.01 -25.45
N ALA A 63 10.57 -22.09 -24.70
CA ALA A 63 9.99 -20.95 -23.97
C ALA A 63 8.91 -21.43 -22.99
N PRO A 64 8.85 -20.88 -21.76
CA PRO A 64 7.80 -21.23 -20.81
C PRO A 64 6.42 -20.70 -21.25
N THR A 65 5.34 -21.39 -20.87
CA THR A 65 3.98 -20.84 -20.96
C THR A 65 3.88 -19.64 -20.01
N THR A 66 3.61 -18.45 -20.55
CA THR A 66 3.52 -17.21 -19.75
C THR A 66 2.18 -16.53 -19.97
N ILE A 67 1.52 -16.08 -18.90
CA ILE A 67 0.41 -15.11 -18.97
C ILE A 67 0.97 -13.75 -18.58
N ALA A 68 0.77 -12.74 -19.41
CA ALA A 68 1.23 -11.37 -19.17
C ALA A 68 0.10 -10.36 -19.39
N GLY A 69 0.21 -9.19 -18.81
CA GLY A 69 -0.79 -8.12 -18.96
C GLY A 69 -0.44 -6.91 -18.12
N ILE A 70 -1.35 -5.93 -18.08
CA ILE A 70 -1.21 -4.71 -17.28
C ILE A 70 -2.39 -4.63 -16.33
N VAL A 71 -2.14 -4.58 -15.03
CA VAL A 71 -3.18 -4.31 -14.04
C VAL A 71 -3.46 -2.81 -13.98
N LYS A 72 -4.74 -2.46 -13.97
CA LYS A 72 -5.19 -1.07 -13.90
C LYS A 72 -6.15 -0.81 -12.74
N ASP A 73 -6.31 0.47 -12.42
CA ASP A 73 -7.32 1.01 -11.51
C ASP A 73 -8.75 0.57 -11.90
N PRO A 74 -9.74 0.70 -11.01
CA PRO A 74 -11.13 0.40 -11.32
C PRO A 74 -11.64 1.05 -12.61
N ARG A 75 -11.16 2.24 -12.97
CA ARG A 75 -11.52 2.89 -14.23
C ARG A 75 -10.94 2.21 -15.48
N GLY A 76 -9.85 1.46 -15.36
CA GLY A 76 -9.15 0.84 -16.48
C GLY A 76 -8.17 1.77 -17.21
N MET A 77 -7.74 2.85 -16.55
CA MET A 77 -6.89 3.90 -17.11
C MET A 77 -5.49 3.89 -16.51
N THR A 78 -5.36 3.93 -15.18
CA THR A 78 -4.08 4.08 -14.50
C THR A 78 -3.46 2.72 -14.21
N PRO A 79 -2.21 2.43 -14.64
CA PRO A 79 -1.52 1.19 -14.28
C PRO A 79 -1.17 1.15 -12.79
N LEU A 80 -1.35 0.01 -12.13
CA LEU A 80 -1.13 -0.13 -10.69
C LEU A 80 0.16 -0.88 -10.36
N TYR A 81 1.01 -0.25 -9.55
CA TYR A 81 2.22 -0.84 -8.98
C TYR A 81 1.90 -1.79 -7.82
N ASN A 82 2.70 -2.85 -7.64
CA ASN A 82 2.66 -3.73 -6.48
C ASN A 82 1.29 -4.42 -6.24
N VAL A 83 0.63 -4.81 -7.33
CA VAL A 83 -0.59 -5.64 -7.29
C VAL A 83 -0.21 -7.10 -7.50
N LEU A 84 -0.73 -7.98 -6.65
CA LEU A 84 -0.55 -9.42 -6.77
C LEU A 84 -1.44 -9.95 -7.89
N VAL A 85 -0.85 -10.71 -8.81
CA VAL A 85 -1.56 -11.44 -9.85
C VAL A 85 -1.19 -12.91 -9.76
N TYR A 86 -2.18 -13.80 -9.82
CA TYR A 86 -1.93 -15.24 -9.69
C TYR A 86 -2.99 -16.13 -10.34
N VAL A 87 -2.62 -17.39 -10.63
CA VAL A 87 -3.55 -18.44 -11.10
C VAL A 87 -3.85 -19.40 -9.93
N PRO A 88 -5.06 -19.40 -9.37
CA PRO A 88 -5.42 -20.34 -8.31
C PRO A 88 -5.60 -21.77 -8.85
N THR A 89 -5.28 -22.78 -8.03
CA THR A 89 -5.58 -24.20 -8.31
C THR A 89 -6.72 -24.74 -7.47
N GLU A 90 -7.11 -24.01 -6.43
CA GLU A 90 -8.24 -24.32 -5.55
C GLU A 90 -9.19 -23.13 -5.45
N ALA A 91 -10.37 -23.36 -4.85
CA ALA A 91 -11.32 -22.30 -4.59
C ALA A 91 -10.66 -21.18 -3.73
N VAL A 92 -10.81 -19.95 -4.19
CA VAL A 92 -10.32 -18.77 -3.47
C VAL A 92 -11.27 -18.47 -2.32
N GLU A 93 -10.74 -18.39 -1.10
CA GLU A 93 -11.54 -18.14 0.10
C GLU A 93 -12.12 -16.72 0.14
N PRO A 94 -13.28 -16.52 0.80
CA PRO A 94 -13.84 -15.20 1.03
C PRO A 94 -12.86 -14.25 1.73
N MET A 95 -12.97 -12.95 1.45
CA MET A 95 -12.20 -11.94 2.18
C MET A 95 -12.60 -11.91 3.67
N PRO A 96 -11.67 -11.53 4.56
CA PRO A 96 -12.03 -11.23 5.95
C PRO A 96 -13.15 -10.18 6.00
N PRO A 97 -14.05 -10.27 7.00
CA PRO A 97 -15.15 -9.31 7.13
C PRO A 97 -14.62 -7.87 7.22
N PRO A 98 -15.46 -6.86 6.90
CA PRO A 98 -15.10 -5.46 7.06
C PRO A 98 -14.59 -5.13 8.47
N GLY A 99 -13.52 -4.33 8.52
CA GLY A 99 -12.90 -3.87 9.76
C GLY A 99 -11.37 -4.02 9.77
N PRO A 100 -10.71 -3.46 10.81
CA PRO A 100 -9.28 -3.63 11.03
C PRO A 100 -8.86 -5.10 10.96
N SER A 101 -7.83 -5.37 10.15
CA SER A 101 -7.29 -6.73 10.00
C SER A 101 -5.80 -6.68 9.75
N CYS A 102 -5.07 -7.63 10.32
CA CYS A 102 -3.64 -7.76 10.09
C CYS A 102 -3.37 -8.50 8.78
N LEU A 103 -3.14 -7.74 7.70
CA LEU A 103 -2.77 -8.26 6.39
C LEU A 103 -1.28 -8.05 6.16
N GLN A 104 -0.46 -9.05 6.48
CA GLN A 104 1.00 -9.00 6.25
C GLN A 104 1.39 -9.68 4.95
N CYS A 105 2.40 -9.15 4.25
CA CYS A 105 2.79 -9.67 2.94
C CYS A 105 3.39 -11.09 3.01
N GLY A 106 3.80 -11.57 4.18
CA GLY A 106 4.36 -12.92 4.37
C GLY A 106 3.33 -14.05 4.49
N THR A 107 2.03 -13.73 4.51
CA THR A 107 0.96 -14.72 4.70
C THR A 107 0.63 -15.45 3.39
N PRO A 108 0.36 -16.78 3.43
CA PRO A 108 -0.06 -17.53 2.26
C PRO A 108 -1.29 -16.94 1.58
N VAL A 109 -1.24 -16.88 0.24
CA VAL A 109 -2.36 -16.41 -0.58
C VAL A 109 -3.37 -17.54 -0.77
N SER A 110 -4.67 -17.21 -0.69
CA SER A 110 -5.76 -18.18 -0.84
C SER A 110 -5.86 -18.76 -2.26
N GLY A 111 -6.40 -19.99 -2.37
CA GLY A 111 -6.60 -20.71 -3.63
C GLY A 111 -5.38 -21.46 -4.17
N LYS A 112 -4.35 -21.68 -3.33
CA LYS A 112 -3.09 -22.40 -3.64
C LYS A 112 -2.53 -22.05 -5.02
N PRO A 113 -1.95 -20.85 -5.18
CA PRO A 113 -1.50 -20.36 -6.48
C PRO A 113 -0.55 -21.33 -7.19
N ALA A 114 -0.82 -21.69 -8.44
CA ALA A 114 0.14 -22.40 -9.30
C ALA A 114 1.34 -21.51 -9.64
N VAL A 115 1.05 -20.24 -9.94
CA VAL A 115 2.00 -19.20 -10.33
C VAL A 115 1.50 -17.85 -9.82
N LYS A 116 2.43 -16.95 -9.49
CA LYS A 116 2.13 -15.61 -8.97
C LYS A 116 3.24 -14.62 -9.27
N ALA A 117 2.88 -13.34 -9.40
CA ALA A 117 3.81 -12.24 -9.59
C ALA A 117 3.23 -10.93 -9.00
N LEU A 118 4.08 -9.95 -8.77
CA LEU A 118 3.68 -8.57 -8.50
C LEU A 118 3.81 -7.74 -9.78
N THR A 119 2.97 -6.72 -9.92
CA THR A 119 3.08 -5.75 -11.01
C THR A 119 4.23 -4.77 -10.79
N ASN A 120 4.90 -4.39 -11.88
CA ASN A 120 5.95 -3.37 -11.86
C ASN A 120 5.38 -1.93 -11.91
N THR A 121 6.24 -0.92 -12.04
CA THR A 121 5.84 0.51 -12.10
C THR A 121 5.06 0.90 -13.36
N ALA A 122 5.05 0.04 -14.39
CA ALA A 122 4.19 0.17 -15.56
C ALA A 122 2.87 -0.62 -15.40
N GLY A 123 2.63 -1.22 -14.24
CA GLY A 123 1.48 -2.09 -13.97
C GLY A 123 1.58 -3.47 -14.61
N GLU A 124 2.72 -3.81 -15.21
CA GLU A 124 2.89 -5.06 -15.97
C GLU A 124 3.14 -6.24 -15.02
N PHE A 125 2.50 -7.37 -15.31
CA PHE A 125 2.78 -8.64 -14.65
C PHE A 125 3.18 -9.72 -15.65
N ARG A 126 3.91 -10.73 -15.17
CA ARG A 126 4.29 -11.94 -15.93
C ARG A 126 4.20 -13.17 -15.04
N LEU A 127 3.27 -14.07 -15.35
CA LEU A 127 3.12 -15.37 -14.69
C LEU A 127 3.83 -16.42 -15.53
N ILE A 128 5.10 -16.69 -15.20
CA ILE A 128 5.94 -17.67 -15.87
C ILE A 128 5.53 -19.08 -15.39
N ASN A 129 5.52 -20.06 -16.31
CA ASN A 129 5.09 -21.44 -16.07
C ASN A 129 3.60 -21.57 -15.73
N ALA A 130 2.78 -20.69 -16.30
CA ALA A 130 1.34 -20.69 -16.12
C ALA A 130 0.65 -21.89 -16.81
N PRO A 131 -0.50 -22.35 -16.30
CA PRO A 131 -1.37 -23.31 -16.98
C PRO A 131 -1.77 -22.92 -18.39
N ALA A 132 -1.53 -23.82 -19.35
CA ALA A 132 -2.10 -23.75 -20.68
C ALA A 132 -3.50 -24.39 -20.74
N GLY A 133 -4.36 -23.90 -21.64
CA GLY A 133 -5.69 -24.43 -21.86
C GLY A 133 -6.75 -23.35 -22.02
N LYS A 134 -8.01 -23.75 -21.87
CA LYS A 134 -9.16 -22.84 -21.90
C LYS A 134 -9.54 -22.43 -20.48
N ASP A 135 -10.09 -21.22 -20.38
CA ASP A 135 -10.71 -20.68 -19.17
C ASP A 135 -9.81 -20.80 -17.92
N ILE A 136 -8.57 -20.30 -18.02
CA ILE A 136 -7.62 -20.29 -16.90
C ILE A 136 -8.02 -19.20 -15.90
N PRO A 137 -8.24 -19.52 -14.61
CA PRO A 137 -8.62 -18.51 -13.62
C PRO A 137 -7.46 -17.56 -13.36
N LEU A 138 -7.77 -16.29 -13.17
CA LEU A 138 -6.81 -15.24 -12.85
C LEU A 138 -7.36 -14.44 -11.66
N VAL A 139 -6.51 -14.19 -10.68
CA VAL A 139 -6.86 -13.36 -9.52
C VAL A 139 -5.92 -12.17 -9.47
N ILE A 140 -6.49 -10.98 -9.28
CA ILE A 140 -5.80 -9.70 -9.17
C ILE A 140 -6.17 -9.12 -7.82
N GLN A 141 -5.17 -8.87 -6.97
CA GLN A 141 -5.41 -8.52 -5.58
C GLN A 141 -4.41 -7.50 -5.03
N VAL A 142 -4.93 -6.47 -4.37
CA VAL A 142 -4.15 -5.56 -3.51
C VAL A 142 -4.93 -5.31 -2.23
N GLY A 143 -4.46 -5.86 -1.12
CA GLY A 143 -5.21 -5.85 0.14
C GLY A 143 -6.56 -6.56 0.00
N LYS A 144 -7.63 -5.83 0.32
CA LYS A 144 -9.04 -6.27 0.18
C LYS A 144 -9.68 -5.89 -1.15
N TRP A 145 -8.95 -5.23 -2.05
CA TRP A 145 -9.37 -5.15 -3.46
C TRP A 145 -9.02 -6.47 -4.13
N ARG A 146 -10.01 -7.21 -4.62
CA ARG A 146 -9.77 -8.46 -5.35
C ARG A 146 -10.76 -8.66 -6.47
N ARG A 147 -10.25 -9.05 -7.63
CA ARG A 147 -11.04 -9.48 -8.77
C ARG A 147 -10.62 -10.86 -9.21
N GLN A 148 -11.60 -11.71 -9.51
CA GLN A 148 -11.39 -13.02 -10.10
C GLN A 148 -11.93 -12.97 -11.54
N THR A 149 -11.08 -13.26 -12.51
CA THR A 149 -11.40 -13.26 -13.95
C THR A 149 -10.93 -14.57 -14.58
N VAL A 150 -11.14 -14.72 -15.88
CA VAL A 150 -10.84 -15.95 -16.61
C VAL A 150 -10.17 -15.60 -17.94
N VAL A 151 -8.94 -16.08 -18.14
CA VAL A 151 -8.24 -15.97 -19.41
C VAL A 151 -8.73 -17.08 -20.34
N LYS A 152 -9.45 -16.70 -21.40
CA LYS A 152 -10.20 -17.65 -22.25
C LYS A 152 -9.35 -18.72 -22.93
N ASN A 153 -8.15 -18.38 -23.37
CA ASN A 153 -7.29 -19.33 -24.07
C ASN A 153 -5.81 -19.00 -23.86
N VAL A 154 -5.10 -19.88 -23.17
CA VAL A 154 -3.65 -19.83 -22.94
C VAL A 154 -2.98 -20.91 -23.77
N LYS A 155 -2.20 -20.49 -24.77
CA LYS A 155 -1.41 -21.38 -25.63
C LYS A 155 -0.14 -21.83 -24.90
N PRO A 156 0.21 -23.11 -24.93
CA PRO A 156 1.42 -23.62 -24.28
C PRO A 156 2.69 -23.10 -24.95
N CYS A 157 3.78 -23.02 -24.18
CA CYS A 157 5.14 -22.73 -24.63
C CYS A 157 5.32 -21.38 -25.34
N GLN A 158 4.50 -20.39 -24.98
CA GLN A 158 4.60 -19.03 -25.49
C GLN A 158 4.05 -18.01 -24.48
N GLU A 159 4.28 -16.73 -24.76
CA GLU A 159 3.61 -15.64 -24.07
C GLU A 159 2.17 -15.48 -24.56
N ASN A 160 1.26 -15.25 -23.60
CA ASN A 160 -0.16 -14.99 -23.79
C ASN A 160 -0.48 -13.65 -23.12
N PHE A 161 -0.60 -12.60 -23.92
CA PHE A 161 -0.90 -11.26 -23.42
C PHE A 161 -2.41 -11.06 -23.26
N VAL A 162 -2.85 -10.70 -22.06
CA VAL A 162 -4.23 -10.34 -21.74
C VAL A 162 -4.42 -8.86 -22.09
N GLY A 163 -4.91 -8.62 -23.31
CA GLY A 163 -5.10 -7.27 -23.86
C GLY A 163 -6.39 -6.58 -23.42
N ASP A 164 -7.38 -7.33 -22.93
CA ASP A 164 -8.61 -6.74 -22.41
C ASP A 164 -8.40 -6.22 -20.99
N PHE A 165 -8.45 -4.90 -20.83
CA PHE A 165 -8.33 -4.28 -19.51
C PHE A 165 -9.53 -4.63 -18.62
N GLU A 166 -10.70 -4.95 -19.19
CA GLU A 166 -11.83 -5.47 -18.43
C GLU A 166 -11.55 -6.86 -17.86
N GLU A 167 -10.50 -7.57 -18.24
CA GLU A 167 -10.04 -8.79 -17.55
C GLU A 167 -8.97 -8.51 -16.48
N THR A 168 -8.34 -7.33 -16.51
CA THR A 168 -7.12 -7.00 -15.74
C THR A 168 -7.20 -5.77 -14.83
N ARG A 169 -8.33 -5.07 -14.77
CA ARG A 169 -8.58 -3.99 -13.80
C ARG A 169 -9.12 -4.48 -12.46
N LEU A 170 -8.94 -3.69 -11.41
CA LEU A 170 -9.64 -3.84 -10.14
C LEU A 170 -11.16 -3.58 -10.27
N PRO A 171 -12.00 -4.03 -9.30
CA PRO A 171 -13.45 -3.87 -9.40
C PRO A 171 -13.90 -2.42 -9.23
N LYS A 172 -14.89 -1.99 -10.03
CA LYS A 172 -15.58 -0.68 -9.92
C LYS A 172 -16.63 -0.69 -8.81
N LYS A 173 -17.19 -1.87 -8.53
CA LYS A 173 -18.31 -2.11 -7.62
C LYS A 173 -18.27 -3.53 -7.05
N GLN A 174 -18.94 -3.75 -5.92
CA GLN A 174 -18.87 -5.02 -5.18
C GLN A 174 -19.49 -6.22 -5.93
N SER A 175 -20.30 -5.95 -6.96
CA SER A 175 -20.81 -7.00 -7.85
C SER A 175 -19.77 -7.54 -8.84
N GLU A 176 -18.61 -6.87 -8.99
CA GLU A 176 -17.50 -7.30 -9.85
C GLU A 176 -16.38 -8.02 -9.08
N GLY A 177 -16.39 -7.96 -7.75
CA GLY A 177 -15.31 -8.48 -6.90
C GLY A 177 -15.34 -7.88 -5.49
N ASP A 178 -14.29 -8.16 -4.72
CA ASP A 178 -14.14 -7.65 -3.37
C ASP A 178 -13.54 -6.23 -3.40
N MET A 179 -14.04 -5.36 -2.51
CA MET A 179 -13.51 -4.01 -2.26
C MET A 179 -13.42 -3.79 -0.75
N PRO A 180 -12.51 -2.97 -0.23
CA PRO A 180 -12.54 -2.57 1.18
C PRO A 180 -13.85 -1.84 1.52
N GLN A 181 -14.31 -1.96 2.76
CA GLN A 181 -15.34 -1.08 3.31
C GLN A 181 -14.66 0.22 3.74
N ILE A 182 -15.01 1.31 3.08
CA ILE A 182 -14.41 2.63 3.29
C ILE A 182 -15.42 3.51 4.02
N ALA A 183 -15.00 4.14 5.11
CA ALA A 183 -15.66 5.32 5.64
C ALA A 183 -14.97 6.55 5.06
N LEU A 184 -15.75 7.45 4.45
CA LEU A 184 -15.24 8.66 3.82
C LEU A 184 -15.90 9.87 4.47
N SER A 185 -15.11 10.69 5.16
CA SER A 185 -15.52 12.02 5.59
C SER A 185 -15.31 13.01 4.45
N THR A 186 -16.39 13.66 4.00
CA THR A 186 -16.30 14.73 3.00
C THR A 186 -15.84 16.03 3.64
N GLY A 187 -15.02 16.79 2.92
CA GLY A 187 -14.44 18.04 3.40
C GLY A 187 -14.95 19.25 2.65
N GLY A 188 -15.14 20.37 3.35
CA GLY A 188 -15.48 21.67 2.76
C GLY A 188 -14.40 22.27 1.88
N PHE A 189 -13.16 21.82 2.02
CA PHE A 189 -11.99 22.34 1.32
C PHE A 189 -11.27 21.28 0.47
N ASP A 190 -11.64 20.00 0.64
CA ASP A 190 -11.07 18.91 -0.12
C ASP A 190 -12.14 17.85 -0.45
N PRO A 191 -12.71 17.89 -1.67
CA PRO A 191 -13.71 16.91 -2.11
C PRO A 191 -13.05 15.56 -2.45
N LEU A 192 -12.57 14.86 -1.41
CA LEU A 192 -11.87 13.57 -1.51
C LEU A 192 -12.75 12.46 -2.10
N GLU A 193 -14.07 12.58 -2.01
CA GLU A 193 -15.03 11.71 -2.69
C GLU A 193 -14.87 11.71 -4.21
N CYS A 194 -14.46 12.84 -4.78
CA CYS A 194 -14.26 12.96 -6.21
C CYS A 194 -13.01 12.22 -6.68
N LEU A 195 -11.98 12.08 -5.83
CA LEU A 195 -10.82 11.23 -6.12
C LEU A 195 -11.26 9.77 -6.32
N LEU A 196 -12.00 9.21 -5.36
CA LEU A 196 -12.46 7.81 -5.42
C LEU A 196 -13.36 7.56 -6.64
N ARG A 197 -14.23 8.52 -6.97
CA ARG A 197 -15.05 8.46 -8.19
C ARG A 197 -14.20 8.49 -9.46
N LYS A 198 -13.15 9.34 -9.52
CA LYS A 198 -12.25 9.45 -10.67
C LYS A 198 -11.33 8.24 -10.87
N ILE A 199 -10.96 7.55 -9.78
CA ILE A 199 -10.29 6.24 -9.78
C ILE A 199 -11.21 5.14 -10.35
N GLY A 200 -12.52 5.41 -10.41
CA GLY A 200 -13.50 4.58 -11.10
C GLY A 200 -14.40 3.77 -10.19
N ILE A 201 -14.49 4.09 -8.89
CA ILE A 201 -15.55 3.53 -8.06
C ILE A 201 -16.90 4.01 -8.59
N ASP A 202 -17.82 3.07 -8.82
CA ASP A 202 -19.15 3.35 -9.34
C ASP A 202 -19.98 4.17 -8.34
N ASP A 203 -20.75 5.14 -8.83
CA ASP A 203 -21.57 6.02 -7.99
C ASP A 203 -22.54 5.24 -7.07
N SER A 204 -22.93 4.01 -7.44
CA SER A 204 -23.79 3.15 -6.61
C SER A 204 -23.12 2.61 -5.34
N GLU A 205 -21.79 2.68 -5.25
CA GLU A 205 -21.04 2.28 -4.07
C GLU A 205 -20.96 3.39 -3.00
N PHE A 206 -21.33 4.62 -3.34
CA PHE A 206 -21.35 5.76 -2.43
C PHE A 206 -22.72 5.89 -1.77
N THR A 207 -22.83 5.42 -0.53
CA THR A 207 -24.09 5.44 0.23
C THR A 207 -23.90 6.13 1.58
N SER A 208 -24.98 6.39 2.32
CA SER A 208 -24.86 6.65 3.75
C SER A 208 -24.40 5.37 4.48
N ASN A 209 -24.10 5.48 5.77
CA ASN A 209 -23.67 4.36 6.61
C ASN A 209 -24.75 3.29 6.87
N LEU A 210 -25.98 3.51 6.38
CA LEU A 210 -27.10 2.56 6.43
C LEU A 210 -27.28 1.81 5.10
N GLY A 211 -26.58 2.24 4.05
CA GLY A 211 -26.63 1.59 2.74
C GLY A 211 -25.74 0.36 2.67
N ASN A 212 -25.75 -0.28 1.50
CA ASN A 212 -24.95 -1.47 1.19
C ASN A 212 -23.71 -1.16 0.35
N GLY A 213 -23.41 0.12 0.11
CA GLY A 213 -22.26 0.53 -0.70
C GLY A 213 -20.93 0.28 0.01
N ARG A 214 -19.86 0.13 -0.76
CA ARG A 214 -18.50 -0.04 -0.20
C ARG A 214 -17.87 1.27 0.27
N VAL A 215 -18.43 2.42 -0.09
CA VAL A 215 -18.02 3.74 0.38
C VAL A 215 -19.15 4.37 1.17
N HIS A 216 -19.05 4.34 2.50
CA HIS A 216 -19.98 5.04 3.38
C HIS A 216 -19.52 6.47 3.57
N VAL A 217 -20.34 7.40 3.10
CA VAL A 217 -20.10 8.83 3.23
C VAL A 217 -20.57 9.31 4.60
N PHE A 218 -19.72 10.09 5.23
CA PHE A 218 -19.97 10.88 6.42
C PHE A 218 -19.79 12.35 6.06
N GLN A 219 -20.74 13.21 6.42
CA GLN A 219 -20.66 14.62 6.06
C GLN A 219 -19.78 15.39 7.05
N GLY A 220 -18.61 15.86 6.61
CA GLY A 220 -17.81 16.82 7.37
C GLY A 220 -18.28 18.26 7.12
N ALA A 221 -17.67 19.22 7.83
CA ALA A 221 -18.05 20.63 7.75
C ALA A 221 -17.94 21.14 6.30
N PHE A 222 -19.03 21.73 5.82
CA PHE A 222 -19.20 22.22 4.44
C PHE A 222 -18.95 21.17 3.34
N GLY A 223 -18.82 19.89 3.70
CA GLY A 223 -18.59 18.79 2.78
C GLY A 223 -19.83 18.36 2.02
N SER A 224 -19.61 17.62 0.94
CA SER A 224 -20.67 17.05 0.11
C SER A 224 -21.53 16.05 0.89
N GLN A 225 -22.81 15.99 0.55
CA GLN A 225 -23.78 15.03 1.11
C GLN A 225 -23.92 13.80 0.22
N ALA A 226 -24.03 12.59 0.79
CA ALA A 226 -24.53 11.45 0.02
C ALA A 226 -26.02 11.60 -0.29
N LYS A 227 -26.49 10.87 -1.31
CA LYS A 227 -27.91 10.88 -1.74
C LYS A 227 -28.88 10.47 -0.61
N ASP A 228 -28.46 9.55 0.26
CA ASP A 228 -29.31 8.96 1.29
C ASP A 228 -29.05 9.52 2.71
N ALA A 229 -28.79 10.83 2.80
CA ALA A 229 -28.51 11.57 4.04
C ALA A 229 -27.36 10.98 4.88
N ALA A 230 -26.12 11.38 4.54
CA ALA A 230 -24.94 10.97 5.31
C ALA A 230 -25.01 11.50 6.76
N PRO A 231 -24.62 10.71 7.77
CA PRO A 231 -24.48 11.20 9.14
C PRO A 231 -23.32 12.21 9.23
N ASP A 232 -23.35 13.07 10.25
CA ASP A 232 -22.25 13.97 10.59
C ASP A 232 -20.96 13.16 10.85
N ALA A 233 -19.83 13.65 10.33
CA ALA A 233 -18.57 12.94 10.39
C ALA A 233 -18.01 12.76 11.81
N ARG A 234 -18.41 13.58 12.79
CA ARG A 234 -18.07 13.33 14.21
C ARG A 234 -18.62 12.01 14.71
N SER A 235 -19.69 11.48 14.12
CA SER A 235 -20.21 10.15 14.47
C SER A 235 -19.26 9.01 14.09
N LEU A 236 -18.37 9.22 13.11
CA LEU A 236 -17.37 8.23 12.68
C LEU A 236 -16.30 8.02 13.75
N TRP A 237 -15.73 9.09 14.29
CA TRP A 237 -14.58 9.07 15.21
C TRP A 237 -14.91 9.39 16.67
N SER A 238 -16.19 9.41 17.04
CA SER A 238 -16.62 9.52 18.44
C SER A 238 -16.72 8.17 19.16
N HIS A 239 -16.76 7.06 18.42
CA HIS A 239 -16.99 5.72 18.99
C HIS A 239 -16.17 4.63 18.28
N GLU A 240 -15.43 3.82 19.05
CA GLU A 240 -14.63 2.70 18.52
C GLU A 240 -15.44 1.69 17.69
N PRO A 241 -16.65 1.26 18.12
CA PRO A 241 -17.45 0.32 17.34
C PRO A 241 -17.90 0.86 15.97
N THR A 242 -17.87 2.17 15.75
CA THR A 242 -18.14 2.74 14.43
C THR A 242 -16.93 2.56 13.52
N LEU A 243 -15.73 2.94 13.96
CA LEU A 243 -14.48 2.77 13.21
C LEU A 243 -14.21 1.29 12.88
N ALA A 244 -14.48 0.39 13.82
CA ALA A 244 -14.25 -1.05 13.65
C ALA A 244 -15.05 -1.71 12.52
N LYS A 245 -16.04 -1.02 11.94
CA LYS A 245 -16.81 -1.50 10.77
C LYS A 245 -16.07 -1.31 9.45
N TYR A 246 -14.97 -0.56 9.44
CA TYR A 246 -14.33 -0.08 8.23
C TYR A 246 -12.91 -0.61 8.07
N ASP A 247 -12.58 -1.06 6.87
CA ASP A 247 -11.22 -1.44 6.49
C ASP A 247 -10.33 -0.21 6.33
N MET A 248 -10.93 0.89 5.85
CA MET A 248 -10.27 2.16 5.62
C MET A 248 -11.12 3.34 6.05
N VAL A 249 -10.49 4.33 6.66
CA VAL A 249 -11.06 5.62 7.01
C VAL A 249 -10.34 6.69 6.21
N MET A 250 -11.07 7.38 5.35
CA MET A 250 -10.60 8.47 4.50
C MET A 250 -11.18 9.80 4.98
N LEU A 251 -10.33 10.79 5.20
CA LEU A 251 -10.66 12.02 5.92
C LEU A 251 -10.26 13.22 5.07
N GLY A 252 -11.24 13.81 4.37
CA GLY A 252 -11.07 15.00 3.54
C GLY A 252 -11.14 16.29 4.36
N CYS A 253 -10.21 17.20 4.12
CA CYS A 253 -10.08 18.44 4.87
C CYS A 253 -11.35 19.30 4.92
N GLU A 254 -11.79 19.60 6.13
CA GLU A 254 -13.01 20.36 6.43
C GLU A 254 -12.81 21.89 6.43
N GLY A 255 -11.57 22.37 6.31
CA GLY A 255 -11.24 23.81 6.37
C GLY A 255 -10.80 24.33 7.72
N ASP A 256 -10.91 23.50 8.75
CA ASP A 256 -10.35 23.70 10.07
C ASP A 256 -9.98 22.33 10.67
N VAL A 257 -9.30 22.31 11.80
CA VAL A 257 -9.19 21.10 12.60
C VAL A 257 -10.61 20.68 13.04
N PRO A 258 -10.97 19.38 13.02
CA PRO A 258 -12.35 18.90 13.22
C PRO A 258 -13.05 19.33 14.54
N TYR A 259 -12.28 19.95 15.44
CA TYR A 259 -12.65 20.31 16.81
C TYR A 259 -12.22 21.72 17.22
N ALA A 260 -11.99 22.64 16.27
CA ALA A 260 -11.63 24.04 16.60
C ALA A 260 -12.64 24.73 17.56
N ASP A 261 -13.86 24.19 17.71
CA ASP A 261 -14.87 24.64 18.68
C ASP A 261 -14.87 23.93 20.05
N SER A 262 -14.07 22.86 20.30
CA SER A 262 -14.11 22.11 21.59
C SER A 262 -12.96 22.41 22.55
N GLY A 263 -11.87 23.05 22.10
CA GLY A 263 -10.71 23.34 22.96
C GLY A 263 -9.91 22.11 23.37
N ASP A 264 -10.10 20.96 22.70
CA ASP A 264 -9.40 19.72 23.02
C ASP A 264 -7.95 19.76 22.51
N GLY A 265 -7.01 19.81 23.44
CA GLY A 265 -5.57 19.71 23.19
C GLY A 265 -5.07 18.28 22.95
N ALA A 266 -3.79 18.04 23.26
CA ALA A 266 -3.16 16.73 23.10
C ALA A 266 -3.89 15.63 23.89
N GLY A 267 -4.12 14.48 23.27
CA GLY A 267 -4.78 13.34 23.89
C GLY A 267 -6.31 13.36 23.79
N ALA A 268 -6.87 14.12 22.85
CA ALA A 268 -8.31 14.16 22.62
C ALA A 268 -8.91 12.75 22.43
N PRO A 269 -10.08 12.45 23.02
CA PRO A 269 -10.69 11.13 22.95
C PRO A 269 -10.78 10.56 21.53
N SER A 270 -11.18 11.38 20.55
CA SER A 270 -11.29 10.94 19.15
C SER A 270 -9.94 10.62 18.50
N ALA A 271 -8.87 11.36 18.82
CA ALA A 271 -7.53 11.03 18.33
C ALA A 271 -7.02 9.71 18.92
N LYS A 272 -7.37 9.41 20.18
CA LYS A 272 -7.10 8.10 20.78
C LYS A 272 -7.86 6.97 20.07
N LEU A 273 -9.10 7.21 19.65
CA LEU A 273 -9.89 6.20 18.93
C LEU A 273 -9.30 5.88 17.56
N LEU A 274 -8.87 6.89 16.78
CA LEU A 274 -8.19 6.68 15.50
C LEU A 274 -6.83 5.98 15.68
N TYR A 275 -6.09 6.33 16.74
CA TYR A 275 -4.87 5.61 17.12
C TYR A 275 -5.14 4.13 17.39
N ASN A 276 -6.15 3.80 18.20
CA ASN A 276 -6.52 2.42 18.51
C ASN A 276 -6.96 1.67 17.25
N TYR A 277 -7.78 2.30 16.40
CA TYR A 277 -8.24 1.76 15.13
C TYR A 277 -7.08 1.38 14.20
N ALA A 278 -6.12 2.28 14.00
CA ALA A 278 -4.95 1.99 13.19
C ALA A 278 -4.08 0.88 13.81
N ASN A 279 -3.87 0.90 15.13
CA ASN A 279 -3.12 -0.15 15.81
C ASN A 279 -3.79 -1.54 15.73
N ALA A 280 -5.12 -1.59 15.58
CA ALA A 280 -5.86 -2.83 15.36
C ALA A 280 -5.76 -3.36 13.90
N GLY A 281 -5.06 -2.65 13.01
CA GLY A 281 -4.93 -3.01 11.60
C GLY A 281 -5.76 -2.13 10.64
N GLY A 282 -6.36 -1.05 11.13
CA GLY A 282 -7.07 -0.08 10.31
C GLY A 282 -6.17 0.65 9.31
N ARG A 283 -6.78 1.21 8.27
CA ARG A 283 -6.11 2.06 7.27
C ARG A 283 -6.62 3.48 7.38
N ILE A 284 -5.74 4.46 7.52
CA ILE A 284 -6.11 5.88 7.58
C ILE A 284 -5.54 6.60 6.36
N PHE A 285 -6.38 7.35 5.67
CA PHE A 285 -5.97 8.30 4.65
C PHE A 285 -6.49 9.68 5.06
N ALA A 286 -5.61 10.61 5.35
CA ALA A 286 -5.97 11.93 5.87
C ALA A 286 -5.40 13.05 5.00
N THR A 287 -6.13 14.17 4.89
CA THR A 287 -5.64 15.37 4.22
C THR A 287 -5.62 16.60 5.14
N HIS A 288 -4.58 17.42 4.98
CA HIS A 288 -4.33 18.71 5.62
C HIS A 288 -4.70 18.72 7.12
N TYR A 289 -5.71 19.48 7.56
CA TYR A 289 -6.08 19.64 8.97
C TYR A 289 -6.41 18.35 9.72
N HIS A 290 -6.60 17.23 9.03
CA HIS A 290 -6.59 15.91 9.66
C HIS A 290 -5.19 15.46 10.13
N TYR A 291 -4.15 16.29 9.99
CA TYR A 291 -2.90 16.17 10.74
C TYR A 291 -3.17 16.12 12.25
N TYR A 292 -4.29 16.71 12.70
CA TYR A 292 -4.75 16.74 14.08
C TYR A 292 -4.66 15.39 14.78
N TRP A 293 -5.07 14.31 14.10
CA TRP A 293 -5.06 12.95 14.65
C TRP A 293 -3.66 12.49 15.05
N PHE A 294 -2.66 13.03 14.37
CA PHE A 294 -1.28 12.66 14.53
C PHE A 294 -0.58 13.62 15.49
N GLU A 295 -0.71 14.94 15.30
CA GLU A 295 -0.12 15.94 16.21
C GLU A 295 -0.64 15.85 17.64
N PHE A 296 -1.95 15.60 17.80
CA PHE A 296 -2.63 15.54 19.10
C PHE A 296 -3.01 14.12 19.51
N GLY A 297 -2.46 13.10 18.83
CA GLY A 297 -2.61 11.70 19.20
C GLY A 297 -2.03 11.36 20.58
N PRO A 298 -2.31 10.17 21.12
CA PRO A 298 -1.82 9.77 22.44
C PRO A 298 -0.30 9.58 22.45
N THR A 299 0.36 10.05 23.51
CA THR A 299 1.80 9.81 23.75
C THR A 299 2.06 8.43 24.34
N GLY A 300 3.14 7.76 23.94
CA GLY A 300 3.58 6.47 24.48
C GLY A 300 5.11 6.40 24.64
N PRO A 301 5.64 5.56 25.55
CA PRO A 301 7.08 5.52 25.87
C PRO A 301 7.97 4.97 24.75
N LEU A 302 7.40 4.30 23.74
CA LEU A 302 8.13 3.67 22.62
C LEU A 302 7.80 4.28 21.25
N GLY A 303 7.04 5.38 21.23
CA GLY A 303 6.59 6.06 20.02
C GLY A 303 5.11 6.42 20.10
N SER A 304 4.77 7.56 19.51
CA SER A 304 3.40 8.04 19.42
C SER A 304 3.11 8.53 18.00
N PHE A 305 1.83 8.67 17.66
CA PHE A 305 1.46 9.35 16.43
C PHE A 305 2.03 10.78 16.36
N ARG A 306 2.30 11.41 17.51
CA ARG A 306 2.87 12.76 17.57
C ARG A 306 4.31 12.80 17.11
N ASP A 307 5.03 11.68 17.24
CA ASP A 307 6.46 11.59 16.98
C ASP A 307 6.78 11.21 15.53
N VAL A 308 5.78 10.93 14.68
CA VAL A 308 5.99 10.54 13.27
C VAL A 308 6.55 11.68 12.42
N ALA A 309 6.30 12.93 12.83
CA ALA A 309 6.83 14.12 12.21
C ALA A 309 6.91 15.27 13.22
N THR A 310 7.70 16.29 12.90
CA THR A 310 7.57 17.60 13.56
C THR A 310 6.39 18.35 12.94
N TRP A 311 5.52 18.91 13.76
CA TRP A 311 4.36 19.68 13.30
C TRP A 311 4.67 21.17 13.32
N THR A 312 4.31 21.87 12.25
CA THR A 312 4.55 23.31 12.08
C THR A 312 3.26 24.07 11.77
N PRO A 313 2.16 23.82 12.52
CA PRO A 313 0.87 24.42 12.21
C PRO A 313 0.99 25.94 12.23
N SER A 314 0.35 26.62 11.28
CA SER A 314 0.25 28.08 11.19
C SER A 314 1.52 28.88 10.85
N THR A 315 2.61 28.27 10.33
CA THR A 315 3.89 29.00 10.14
C THR A 315 4.25 29.54 8.75
N ALA A 316 3.61 29.19 7.62
CA ALA A 316 3.84 29.90 6.33
C ALA A 316 2.83 29.56 5.20
N THR A 317 2.49 30.57 4.39
CA THR A 317 1.82 30.56 3.06
C THR A 317 0.95 29.35 2.69
N THR A 318 -0.37 29.53 2.71
CA THR A 318 -1.34 28.60 2.11
C THR A 318 -1.47 28.84 0.60
N GLY A 319 -1.89 27.81 -0.14
CA GLY A 319 -2.23 27.95 -1.56
C GLY A 319 -1.02 27.97 -2.50
N VAL A 320 0.14 27.49 -2.07
CA VAL A 320 1.36 27.57 -2.87
C VAL A 320 1.34 26.50 -3.96
N GLY A 321 1.54 26.94 -5.20
CA GLY A 321 1.81 26.07 -6.34
C GLY A 321 3.31 26.02 -6.63
N GLY A 322 3.82 24.85 -7.03
CA GLY A 322 5.25 24.72 -7.31
C GLY A 322 5.67 23.32 -7.71
N ILE A 323 6.98 23.18 -7.95
CA ILE A 323 7.63 21.89 -8.17
C ILE A 323 8.23 21.41 -6.85
N TYR A 324 7.85 20.20 -6.44
CA TYR A 324 8.28 19.57 -5.20
C TYR A 324 9.10 18.32 -5.51
N ASN A 325 9.96 17.92 -4.57
CA ASN A 325 10.82 16.75 -4.73
C ASN A 325 10.09 15.49 -4.30
N VAL A 326 10.28 14.41 -5.05
CA VAL A 326 9.92 13.05 -4.64
C VAL A 326 11.11 12.43 -3.92
N ASP A 327 10.88 11.86 -2.73
CA ASP A 327 11.93 11.20 -1.96
C ASP A 327 12.24 9.82 -2.56
N MET A 328 13.41 9.70 -3.20
CA MET A 328 13.87 8.47 -3.84
C MET A 328 14.89 7.69 -2.99
N SER A 329 15.00 8.00 -1.69
CA SER A 329 15.97 7.37 -0.80
C SER A 329 15.61 5.94 -0.39
N PHE A 330 14.37 5.50 -0.63
CA PHE A 330 13.85 4.16 -0.31
C PHE A 330 13.22 3.48 -1.55
N PRO A 331 13.07 2.14 -1.57
CA PRO A 331 12.65 1.40 -2.77
C PRO A 331 11.32 1.86 -3.35
N LYS A 332 10.28 2.02 -2.52
CA LYS A 332 8.97 2.48 -3.00
C LYS A 332 8.99 3.94 -3.44
N GLY A 333 9.82 4.79 -2.86
CA GLY A 333 10.02 6.17 -3.31
C GLY A 333 10.61 6.28 -4.72
N LYS A 334 11.55 5.37 -5.06
CA LYS A 334 12.05 5.22 -6.44
C LYS A 334 10.95 4.75 -7.39
N ALA A 335 10.21 3.71 -6.98
CA ALA A 335 9.11 3.18 -7.77
C ALA A 335 8.03 4.25 -8.02
N PHE A 336 7.72 5.06 -7.02
CA PHE A 336 6.78 6.18 -7.12
C PHE A 336 7.27 7.26 -8.09
N ALA A 337 8.54 7.65 -8.02
CA ALA A 337 9.13 8.61 -8.96
C ALA A 337 9.10 8.11 -10.41
N GLU A 338 9.40 6.83 -10.64
CA GLU A 338 9.31 6.19 -11.95
C GLU A 338 7.86 6.12 -12.45
N TRP A 339 6.93 5.70 -11.58
CA TRP A 339 5.52 5.58 -11.87
C TRP A 339 4.90 6.93 -12.24
N LEU A 340 5.17 8.00 -11.47
CA LEU A 340 4.68 9.35 -11.74
C LEU A 340 5.09 9.84 -13.14
N LYS A 341 6.31 9.53 -13.55
CA LYS A 341 6.76 9.81 -14.92
C LYS A 341 6.01 8.94 -15.94
N GLY A 342 5.88 7.64 -15.66
CA GLY A 342 5.21 6.67 -16.54
C GLY A 342 3.75 7.01 -16.82
N VAL A 343 3.00 7.48 -15.83
CA VAL A 343 1.57 7.87 -15.97
C VAL A 343 1.38 9.31 -16.44
N GLY A 344 2.47 10.05 -16.68
CA GLY A 344 2.43 11.44 -17.15
C GLY A 344 2.12 12.49 -16.07
N ALA A 345 2.11 12.11 -14.78
CA ALA A 345 1.94 13.03 -13.66
C ALA A 345 3.13 13.99 -13.50
N SER A 346 4.30 13.59 -14.02
CA SER A 346 5.50 14.42 -14.02
C SER A 346 6.30 14.26 -15.32
N PRO A 347 6.86 15.35 -15.88
CA PRO A 347 7.68 15.25 -17.09
C PRO A 347 9.03 14.54 -16.84
N ILE A 348 9.50 14.51 -15.59
CA ILE A 348 10.78 13.90 -15.19
C ILE A 348 10.64 13.17 -13.84
N ALA A 349 11.36 12.06 -13.68
CA ALA A 349 11.34 11.32 -12.42
C ALA A 349 11.99 12.14 -11.30
N GLY A 350 11.44 12.04 -10.09
CA GLY A 350 12.01 12.64 -8.88
C GLY A 350 11.42 13.99 -8.48
N VAL A 351 10.49 14.55 -9.28
CA VAL A 351 9.75 15.76 -8.93
C VAL A 351 8.29 15.65 -9.34
N ILE A 352 7.44 16.52 -8.80
CA ILE A 352 6.02 16.63 -9.15
C ILE A 352 5.54 18.07 -8.98
N GLY A 353 4.67 18.51 -9.89
CA GLY A 353 3.96 19.78 -9.74
C GLY A 353 2.77 19.60 -8.80
N LEU A 354 2.72 20.41 -7.74
CA LEU A 354 1.59 20.46 -6.82
C LEU A 354 0.96 21.84 -6.82
N GLN A 355 -0.34 21.89 -6.55
CA GLN A 355 -1.09 23.10 -6.26
C GLN A 355 -1.70 23.00 -4.87
N ASP A 356 -2.10 24.14 -4.33
CA ASP A 356 -2.81 24.23 -3.05
C ASP A 356 -2.11 23.51 -1.88
N VAL A 357 -0.79 23.63 -1.86
CA VAL A 357 0.09 23.00 -0.87
C VAL A 357 0.00 23.71 0.48
N ARG A 358 0.23 22.97 1.56
CA ARG A 358 0.23 23.42 2.95
C ARG A 358 1.60 23.15 3.60
N GLU A 359 1.81 23.68 4.80
CA GLU A 359 3.12 23.76 5.47
C GLU A 359 3.04 23.33 6.95
N ASP A 360 2.18 22.38 7.26
CA ASP A 360 1.88 21.93 8.61
C ASP A 360 2.74 20.73 9.03
N ILE A 361 3.38 20.05 8.07
CA ILE A 361 4.29 18.93 8.32
C ILE A 361 5.76 19.31 8.05
N GLY A 362 6.58 19.29 9.09
CA GLY A 362 8.03 19.43 9.00
C GLY A 362 8.75 18.10 8.70
N ALA A 363 9.86 17.86 9.39
CA ALA A 363 10.69 16.68 9.17
C ALA A 363 10.02 15.41 9.72
N VAL A 364 10.05 14.32 8.96
CA VAL A 364 9.57 13.00 9.40
C VAL A 364 10.57 12.31 10.32
N ASN A 365 10.06 11.44 11.20
CA ASN A 365 10.87 10.58 12.04
C ASN A 365 11.15 9.23 11.35
N ALA A 366 12.12 9.24 10.45
CA ALA A 366 12.54 8.03 9.72
C ALA A 366 13.05 6.90 10.64
N ALA A 367 13.52 7.23 11.85
CA ALA A 367 13.95 6.24 12.83
C ALA A 367 12.78 5.41 13.37
N GLN A 368 11.58 5.99 13.45
CA GLN A 368 10.32 5.30 13.79
C GLN A 368 9.62 4.66 12.59
N GLY A 369 10.25 4.68 11.41
CA GLY A 369 9.71 4.03 10.22
C GLY A 369 8.76 4.90 9.38
N THR A 370 8.59 6.18 9.71
CA THR A 370 7.82 7.12 8.88
C THR A 370 8.54 7.38 7.56
N GLN A 371 7.82 7.18 6.46
CA GLN A 371 8.28 7.45 5.11
C GLN A 371 7.78 8.82 4.67
N ARG A 372 8.68 9.63 4.13
CA ARG A 372 8.37 10.87 3.42
C ARG A 372 8.33 10.56 1.93
N TRP A 373 7.28 10.98 1.23
CA TRP A 373 7.11 10.73 -0.20
C TRP A 373 7.38 11.96 -1.06
N ILE A 374 6.84 13.11 -0.67
CA ILE A 374 7.01 14.39 -1.37
C ILE A 374 7.43 15.45 -0.36
N TYR A 375 8.35 16.35 -0.74
CA TYR A 375 8.90 17.35 0.17
C TYR A 375 9.53 18.57 -0.51
N GLN A 376 9.76 19.62 0.27
CA GLN A 376 10.60 20.77 -0.08
C GLN A 376 11.41 21.22 1.15
N GLY A 377 12.73 21.14 1.06
CA GLY A 377 13.60 21.39 2.22
C GLY A 377 13.26 20.44 3.38
N ASN A 378 12.94 21.00 4.56
CA ASN A 378 12.50 20.23 5.72
C ASN A 378 10.98 20.00 5.76
N SER A 379 10.22 20.61 4.85
CA SER A 379 8.77 20.50 4.83
C SER A 379 8.33 19.28 4.04
N THR A 380 7.55 18.41 4.69
CA THR A 380 6.99 17.19 4.11
C THR A 380 5.60 17.48 3.58
N LYS A 381 5.28 16.99 2.39
CA LYS A 381 3.93 17.09 1.83
C LYS A 381 3.17 15.82 2.05
N TYR A 382 3.71 14.70 1.59
CA TYR A 382 3.07 13.39 1.74
C TYR A 382 3.94 12.52 2.63
N LEU A 383 3.32 11.86 3.61
CA LEU A 383 3.97 10.85 4.44
C LEU A 383 3.10 9.60 4.61
N SER A 384 3.75 8.50 4.97
CA SER A 384 3.08 7.31 5.46
C SER A 384 3.87 6.66 6.60
N PHE A 385 3.19 5.84 7.40
CA PHE A 385 3.83 5.00 8.40
C PHE A 385 2.93 3.81 8.74
N ASN A 386 3.57 2.71 9.16
CA ASN A 386 2.88 1.52 9.64
C ASN A 386 2.57 1.63 11.14
N THR A 387 1.56 0.89 11.59
CA THR A 387 1.12 0.85 12.98
C THR A 387 0.97 -0.59 13.48
N PRO A 388 1.20 -0.87 14.77
CA PRO A 388 1.64 0.07 15.80
C PRO A 388 3.10 0.54 15.62
N ILE A 389 3.36 1.83 15.87
CA ILE A 389 4.67 2.47 15.59
C ILE A 389 5.76 1.93 16.53
N ASP A 390 5.38 1.51 17.73
CA ASP A 390 6.25 0.95 18.77
C ASP A 390 6.58 -0.54 18.57
N LYS A 391 6.16 -1.11 17.45
CA LYS A 391 6.32 -2.53 17.13
C LYS A 391 7.31 -2.75 15.98
N PRO A 392 8.05 -3.87 15.98
CA PRO A 392 8.88 -4.25 14.84
C PRO A 392 8.01 -4.47 13.60
N ALA A 393 8.60 -4.38 12.41
CA ALA A 393 7.86 -4.38 11.14
C ALA A 393 7.01 -5.63 10.90
N ASP A 394 7.38 -6.77 11.48
CA ASP A 394 6.66 -8.05 11.44
C ASP A 394 5.55 -8.18 12.51
N GLU A 395 5.38 -7.20 13.39
CA GLU A 395 4.23 -7.06 14.29
C GLU A 395 3.30 -5.90 13.89
N GLN A 396 3.63 -5.16 12.83
CA GLN A 396 2.80 -4.08 12.31
C GLN A 396 1.68 -4.62 11.41
N CYS A 397 0.49 -4.05 11.58
CA CYS A 397 -0.75 -4.51 10.95
C CYS A 397 -1.56 -3.40 10.30
N GLY A 398 -1.45 -2.17 10.79
CA GLY A 398 -2.14 -0.99 10.27
C GLY A 398 -1.20 -0.05 9.53
N ARG A 399 -1.77 1.00 8.93
CA ARG A 399 -1.03 1.99 8.17
C ARG A 399 -1.80 3.30 8.07
N ALA A 400 -1.08 4.40 8.04
CA ALA A 400 -1.63 5.73 7.81
C ALA A 400 -0.90 6.44 6.67
N VAL A 401 -1.64 7.24 5.92
CA VAL A 401 -1.15 8.23 4.94
C VAL A 401 -1.69 9.59 5.35
N LEU A 402 -0.84 10.61 5.28
CA LEU A 402 -1.22 12.01 5.44
C LEU A 402 -0.69 12.83 4.27
N SER A 403 -1.59 13.60 3.66
CA SER A 403 -1.31 14.53 2.57
C SER A 403 -1.53 15.98 3.03
N ASP A 404 -0.48 16.79 3.02
CA ASP A 404 -0.53 18.23 3.35
C ASP A 404 -0.83 19.10 2.12
N VAL A 405 -1.79 18.64 1.31
CA VAL A 405 -2.20 19.25 0.05
C VAL A 405 -3.70 19.03 -0.12
N HIS A 406 -4.41 20.07 -0.57
CA HIS A 406 -5.80 19.96 -1.03
C HIS A 406 -5.81 19.49 -2.48
N VAL A 407 -6.47 18.37 -2.74
CA VAL A 407 -6.10 17.52 -3.88
C VAL A 407 -7.09 17.53 -5.03
N SER A 408 -8.38 17.65 -4.76
CA SER A 408 -9.41 17.63 -5.80
C SER A 408 -9.64 19.02 -6.43
N SER A 409 -8.62 19.56 -7.08
CA SER A 409 -8.70 20.85 -7.78
C SER A 409 -9.69 20.77 -8.95
N GLY A 410 -10.64 21.70 -9.02
CA GLY A 410 -11.63 21.77 -10.11
C GLY A 410 -12.94 21.01 -9.83
N ASP A 411 -13.10 20.45 -8.64
CA ASP A 411 -14.36 19.93 -8.13
C ASP A 411 -14.99 20.91 -7.10
N GLU A 412 -16.29 20.77 -6.84
CA GLU A 412 -17.07 21.63 -5.95
C GLU A 412 -17.45 20.88 -4.66
N THR A 413 -17.32 21.56 -3.51
CA THR A 413 -17.73 21.04 -2.20
C THR A 413 -19.16 21.48 -1.86
N GLY A 414 -19.75 20.92 -0.79
CA GLY A 414 -21.05 21.35 -0.26
C GLY A 414 -22.26 20.99 -1.13
N THR A 415 -22.10 20.15 -2.16
CA THR A 415 -23.19 19.69 -3.02
C THR A 415 -23.60 18.25 -2.71
N THR A 416 -24.72 17.78 -3.24
CA THR A 416 -25.04 16.35 -3.17
C THR A 416 -24.16 15.57 -4.14
N PHE A 417 -23.41 14.58 -3.64
CA PHE A 417 -22.63 13.67 -4.48
C PHE A 417 -23.54 12.96 -5.51
N PRO A 418 -23.14 12.82 -6.78
CA PRO A 418 -21.82 13.16 -7.34
C PRO A 418 -21.73 14.56 -7.99
N ASN A 419 -22.70 15.46 -7.74
CA ASN A 419 -22.85 16.69 -8.51
C ASN A 419 -21.65 17.64 -8.39
N GLY A 420 -20.89 17.56 -7.30
CA GLY A 420 -19.68 18.35 -7.08
C GLY A 420 -18.46 17.85 -7.85
N CYS A 421 -18.45 16.59 -8.27
CA CYS A 421 -17.33 15.99 -9.00
C CYS A 421 -17.41 16.34 -10.49
N LYS A 422 -16.96 17.54 -10.86
CA LYS A 422 -17.00 18.11 -12.22
C LYS A 422 -15.88 17.57 -13.09
N SER A 423 -14.69 17.44 -12.52
CA SER A 423 -13.53 16.93 -13.23
C SER A 423 -13.67 15.41 -13.42
N THR A 424 -13.16 14.93 -14.56
CA THR A 424 -13.26 13.51 -14.93
C THR A 424 -11.91 12.89 -15.20
N VAL A 425 -10.82 13.64 -15.05
CA VAL A 425 -9.44 13.18 -15.25
C VAL A 425 -8.69 13.49 -13.96
N LEU A 426 -7.86 12.55 -13.51
CA LEU A 426 -6.99 12.77 -12.36
C LEU A 426 -5.92 13.80 -12.72
N SER A 427 -5.79 14.83 -11.88
CA SER A 427 -4.63 15.72 -11.92
C SER A 427 -3.37 15.00 -11.42
N ALA A 428 -2.18 15.61 -11.61
CA ALA A 428 -0.93 15.01 -11.16
C ALA A 428 -0.90 14.71 -9.65
N GLN A 429 -1.43 15.64 -8.82
CA GLN A 429 -1.51 15.46 -7.36
C GLN A 429 -2.51 14.37 -6.95
N GLU A 430 -3.55 14.13 -7.75
CA GLU A 430 -4.51 13.06 -7.54
C GLU A 430 -3.98 11.69 -7.97
N GLN A 431 -3.24 11.63 -9.07
CA GLN A 431 -2.48 10.42 -9.46
C GLN A 431 -1.48 10.05 -8.34
N ALA A 432 -0.80 11.02 -7.77
CA ALA A 432 0.09 10.79 -6.63
C ALA A 432 -0.64 10.19 -5.41
N LEU A 433 -1.86 10.64 -5.12
CA LEU A 433 -2.67 10.05 -4.05
C LEU A 433 -3.27 8.70 -4.40
N GLU A 434 -3.63 8.45 -5.65
CA GLU A 434 -4.07 7.14 -6.12
C GLU A 434 -2.98 6.08 -5.87
N PHE A 435 -1.71 6.41 -6.16
CA PHE A 435 -0.59 5.54 -5.84
C PHE A 435 -0.54 5.22 -4.34
N LEU A 436 -0.65 6.25 -3.49
CA LEU A 436 -0.63 6.07 -2.04
C LEU A 436 -1.87 5.35 -1.49
N LEU A 437 -3.03 5.46 -2.14
CA LEU A 437 -4.24 4.74 -1.78
C LEU A 437 -4.07 3.22 -1.97
N PHE A 438 -3.47 2.83 -3.10
CA PHE A 438 -3.21 1.41 -3.37
C PHE A 438 -2.02 0.87 -2.56
N ASP A 439 -0.99 1.69 -2.29
CA ASP A 439 0.07 1.32 -1.33
C ASP A 439 -0.46 1.19 0.10
N LEU A 440 -1.40 2.07 0.52
CA LEU A 440 -2.11 1.98 1.80
C LEU A 440 -2.93 0.69 1.88
N SER A 441 -3.57 0.31 0.77
CA SER A 441 -4.37 -0.91 0.67
C SER A 441 -3.53 -2.18 0.69
N ALA A 442 -2.29 -2.12 0.20
CA ALA A 442 -1.40 -3.28 0.16
C ALA A 442 -1.15 -3.89 1.56
N CYS A 443 -0.69 -5.13 1.56
CA CYS A 443 -0.26 -5.79 2.78
C CYS A 443 0.89 -5.02 3.46
N VAL A 444 0.96 -5.11 4.79
CA VAL A 444 1.98 -4.45 5.60
C VAL A 444 3.30 -5.23 5.51
N GLN A 445 4.38 -4.47 5.34
CA GLN A 445 5.76 -4.94 5.33
C GLN A 445 6.70 -3.79 5.71
N ASP A 446 7.98 -4.11 5.90
CA ASP A 446 9.04 -3.11 6.10
C ASP A 446 9.21 -2.24 4.86
N ASP A 447 8.80 -0.96 4.93
CA ASP A 447 8.86 -0.03 3.81
C ASP A 447 10.29 0.37 3.40
N LYS A 448 11.32 -0.04 4.17
CA LYS A 448 12.73 0.06 3.77
C LYS A 448 13.14 -1.00 2.75
N LYS A 449 12.30 -2.01 2.52
CA LYS A 449 12.53 -3.11 1.59
C LYS A 449 11.63 -2.98 0.36
N PRO A 450 12.07 -3.50 -0.81
CA PRO A 450 11.19 -3.61 -1.95
C PRO A 450 10.03 -4.57 -1.63
N PRO A 451 8.83 -4.38 -2.23
CA PRO A 451 7.76 -5.34 -2.09
C PRO A 451 8.17 -6.73 -2.58
N GLU A 452 7.86 -7.75 -1.77
CA GLU A 452 8.10 -9.15 -2.10
C GLU A 452 6.79 -9.84 -2.47
N VAL A 453 6.86 -10.78 -3.42
CA VAL A 453 5.71 -11.62 -3.78
C VAL A 453 5.28 -12.42 -2.54
N PRO A 454 4.00 -12.34 -2.11
CA PRO A 454 3.53 -13.06 -0.93
C PRO A 454 3.77 -14.57 -1.00
N ARG A 455 3.94 -15.21 0.16
CA ARG A 455 4.36 -16.62 0.27
C ARG A 455 3.35 -17.63 -0.24
#